data_AF-A0A2E1HN38-F1
#
_entry.id   AF-A0A2E1HN38-F1
#
_cell.length_a   1.000
_cell.length_b   1.000
_cell.length_c   1.000
_cell.angle_alpha   90.00
_cell.angle_beta   90.00
_cell.angle_gamma   90.00
#
_symmetry.space_group_name_H-M   'P 1'
#
loop_
_entity.id
_entity.type
_entity.pdbx_description
1 polymer ?
#
loop_
_entity_poly.entity_id
_entity_poly.type
_entity_poly.pdbx_seq_one_letter_code
_entity_poly.pdbx_strand_id
1 'polypeptide(L)'
;MKILLISTCKEKLSEYEFVKPIIEIIKSFDYDIINYRNLETLDFQIYDKVIICGTSLQDNDYLNYLFDFNRLKNNGKEILGICSGFQIICSMFDEEIIVQEEIGMINVETQIKNPLASGNFQAYNMHNFSVDEVTSFNVLAKSEKTIQMISHKEINAFGVSFHPEVRNQEIVTNFLLI
;
A
#
# COMPACT_ATOMS: atom_id res chain seq x y z
N MET A 1 -3.23 -19.83 3.53
CA MET A 1 -3.00 -18.39 3.73
C MET A 1 -4.32 -17.68 3.54
N LYS A 2 -4.74 -16.88 4.52
CA LYS A 2 -5.91 -16.01 4.45
C LYS A 2 -5.48 -14.55 4.41
N ILE A 3 -5.95 -13.79 3.43
CA ILE A 3 -5.54 -12.42 3.15
C ILE A 3 -6.67 -11.45 3.49
N LEU A 4 -6.36 -10.37 4.19
CA LEU A 4 -7.29 -9.26 4.35
C LEU A 4 -7.00 -8.19 3.29
N LEU A 5 -8.01 -7.81 2.52
CA LEU A 5 -7.99 -6.59 1.70
C LEU A 5 -8.73 -5.47 2.44
N ILE A 6 -8.04 -4.37 2.70
CA ILE A 6 -8.66 -3.14 3.22
C ILE A 6 -8.85 -2.19 2.04
N SER A 7 -10.09 -2.06 1.59
CA SER A 7 -10.50 -1.06 0.62
C SER A 7 -10.45 0.32 1.27
N THR A 8 -9.67 1.23 0.70
CA THR A 8 -9.62 2.66 1.06
C THR A 8 -10.58 3.50 0.21
N CYS A 9 -11.35 2.87 -0.67
CA CYS A 9 -12.33 3.55 -1.51
C CYS A 9 -13.53 4.03 -0.68
N LYS A 10 -13.82 5.33 -0.75
CA LYS A 10 -15.07 5.91 -0.25
C LYS A 10 -16.26 5.38 -1.02
N GLU A 11 -16.15 5.39 -2.35
CA GLU A 11 -17.19 4.94 -3.27
C GLU A 11 -16.96 3.50 -3.69
N LYS A 12 -17.99 2.65 -3.54
CA LYS A 12 -17.89 1.22 -3.86
C LYS A 12 -17.58 0.95 -5.33
N LEU A 13 -17.92 1.88 -6.23
CA LEU A 13 -17.60 1.74 -7.66
C LEU A 13 -16.10 1.85 -7.93
N SER A 14 -15.34 2.61 -7.14
CA SER A 14 -13.88 2.72 -7.27
C SER A 14 -13.17 1.39 -6.96
N GLU A 15 -13.80 0.50 -6.19
CA GLU A 15 -13.25 -0.83 -5.89
C GLU A 15 -13.07 -1.68 -7.16
N TYR A 16 -13.84 -1.42 -8.22
CA TYR A 16 -13.65 -2.11 -9.50
C TYR A 16 -12.29 -1.81 -10.15
N GLU A 17 -11.71 -0.65 -9.84
CA GLU A 17 -10.45 -0.20 -10.41
C GLU A 17 -9.26 -0.52 -9.49
N PHE A 18 -9.41 -0.38 -8.17
CA PHE A 18 -8.27 -0.48 -7.23
C PHE A 18 -8.28 -1.72 -6.32
N VAL A 19 -9.42 -2.39 -6.18
CA VAL A 19 -9.53 -3.58 -5.31
C VAL A 19 -9.71 -4.85 -6.13
N LYS A 20 -10.58 -4.85 -7.14
CA LYS A 20 -10.81 -6.03 -7.99
C LYS A 20 -9.56 -6.52 -8.72
N PRO A 21 -8.69 -5.67 -9.27
CA PRO A 21 -7.45 -6.17 -9.86
C PRO A 21 -6.54 -6.86 -8.84
N ILE A 22 -6.51 -6.40 -7.59
CA ILE A 22 -5.80 -7.09 -6.50
C ILE A 22 -6.44 -8.45 -6.22
N ILE A 23 -7.79 -8.53 -6.16
CA ILE A 23 -8.51 -9.80 -6.01
C ILE A 23 -8.10 -10.80 -7.10
N GLU A 24 -8.03 -10.36 -8.36
CA GLU A 24 -7.63 -11.24 -9.47
C GLU A 24 -6.21 -11.81 -9.32
N ILE A 25 -5.30 -11.04 -8.71
CA ILE A 25 -3.93 -11.50 -8.41
C ILE A 25 -3.96 -12.54 -7.28
N ILE A 26 -4.79 -12.33 -6.25
CA ILE A 26 -4.81 -13.18 -5.04
C ILE A 26 -5.87 -14.29 -5.06
N LYS A 27 -6.66 -14.44 -6.12
CA LYS A 27 -7.85 -15.32 -6.19
C LYS A 27 -7.65 -16.79 -5.88
N SER A 28 -6.39 -17.26 -5.83
CA SER A 28 -6.05 -18.63 -5.42
C SER A 28 -5.98 -18.82 -3.89
N PHE A 29 -6.01 -17.73 -3.13
CA PHE A 29 -6.00 -17.71 -1.68
C PHE A 29 -7.38 -17.39 -1.11
N ASP A 30 -7.61 -17.74 0.16
CA ASP A 30 -8.78 -17.27 0.89
C ASP A 30 -8.61 -15.77 1.21
N TYR A 31 -9.68 -14.99 1.07
CA TYR A 31 -9.61 -13.54 1.30
C TYR A 31 -10.92 -12.97 1.82
N ASP A 32 -10.81 -11.96 2.69
CA ASP A 32 -11.91 -11.09 3.07
C ASP A 32 -11.63 -9.67 2.60
N ILE A 33 -12.69 -8.91 2.33
CA ILE A 33 -12.61 -7.49 1.97
C ILE A 33 -13.36 -6.70 3.01
N ILE A 34 -12.71 -5.66 3.55
CA ILE A 34 -13.34 -4.71 4.45
C ILE A 34 -13.12 -3.28 3.96
N ASN A 35 -14.10 -2.41 4.19
CA ASN A 35 -13.92 -0.98 4.00
C ASN A 35 -13.16 -0.39 5.20
N TYR A 36 -12.27 0.56 4.94
CA TYR A 36 -11.48 1.24 5.99
C TYR A 36 -12.32 1.86 7.13
N ARG A 37 -13.60 2.17 6.89
CA ARG A 37 -14.50 2.68 7.93
C ARG A 37 -14.99 1.64 8.93
N ASN A 38 -14.70 0.35 8.71
CA ASN A 38 -15.23 -0.76 9.51
C ASN A 38 -14.14 -1.52 10.29
N LEU A 39 -12.94 -0.94 10.44
CA LEU A 39 -11.80 -1.61 11.07
C LEU A 39 -12.03 -1.97 12.55
N GLU A 40 -12.86 -1.22 13.27
CA GLU A 40 -13.10 -1.39 14.72
C GLU A 40 -13.48 -2.83 15.11
N THR A 41 -14.32 -3.47 14.31
CA THR A 41 -14.88 -4.81 14.62
C THR A 41 -14.01 -5.97 14.18
N LEU A 42 -12.90 -5.70 13.49
CA LEU A 42 -12.10 -6.74 12.87
C LEU A 42 -11.07 -7.34 13.85
N ASP A 43 -11.02 -8.66 13.88
CA ASP A 43 -9.91 -9.42 14.46
C ASP A 43 -8.85 -9.66 13.38
N PHE A 44 -7.72 -8.96 13.46
CA PHE A 44 -6.63 -9.12 12.50
C PHE A 44 -5.88 -10.46 12.67
N GLN A 45 -6.04 -11.17 13.79
CA GLN A 45 -5.26 -12.36 14.09
C GLN A 45 -5.59 -13.55 13.19
N ILE A 46 -6.80 -13.59 12.62
CA ILE A 46 -7.24 -14.67 11.72
C ILE A 46 -6.63 -14.58 10.30
N TYR A 47 -5.96 -13.47 9.99
CA TYR A 47 -5.33 -13.25 8.70
C TYR A 47 -3.83 -13.47 8.80
N ASP A 48 -3.25 -13.96 7.71
CA ASP A 48 -1.80 -14.14 7.60
C ASP A 48 -1.15 -12.86 7.06
N LYS A 49 -1.79 -12.21 6.08
CA LYS A 49 -1.30 -11.00 5.42
C LYS A 49 -2.42 -9.97 5.26
N VAL A 50 -2.04 -8.69 5.24
CA VAL A 50 -2.95 -7.56 5.03
C VAL A 50 -2.47 -6.74 3.83
N ILE A 51 -3.38 -6.40 2.92
CA ILE A 51 -3.12 -5.45 1.84
C ILE A 51 -4.06 -4.26 2.02
N ILE A 52 -3.49 -3.07 2.20
CA ILE A 52 -4.24 -1.81 2.22
C ILE A 52 -4.21 -1.26 0.79
N CYS A 53 -5.37 -1.28 0.14
CA CYS A 53 -5.48 -0.95 -1.28
C CYS A 53 -5.30 0.55 -1.56
N GLY A 54 -5.19 0.88 -2.85
CA GLY A 54 -5.29 2.23 -3.35
C GLY A 54 -6.73 2.71 -3.49
N THR A 55 -6.89 3.99 -3.82
CA THR A 55 -8.17 4.61 -4.18
C THR A 55 -8.00 5.56 -5.37
N SER A 56 -9.09 6.17 -5.81
CA SER A 56 -9.07 7.12 -6.92
C SER A 56 -8.38 8.43 -6.54
N LEU A 57 -7.83 9.14 -7.54
CA LEU A 57 -7.01 10.34 -7.35
C LEU A 57 -7.64 11.42 -6.44
N GLN A 58 -8.96 11.62 -6.52
CA GLN A 58 -9.68 12.67 -5.78
C GLN A 58 -10.35 12.13 -4.49
N ASP A 59 -10.16 10.86 -4.16
CA ASP A 59 -10.71 10.27 -2.95
C ASP A 59 -9.71 10.35 -1.78
N ASN A 60 -9.85 11.42 -1.01
CA ASN A 60 -8.98 11.71 0.13
C ASN A 60 -9.67 11.43 1.47
N ASP A 61 -10.83 10.76 1.46
CA ASP A 61 -11.66 10.59 2.66
C ASP A 61 -10.97 9.71 3.71
N TYR A 62 -10.11 8.78 3.29
CA TYR A 62 -9.30 7.92 4.16
C TYR A 62 -8.37 8.72 5.09
N LEU A 63 -7.97 9.94 4.72
CA LEU A 63 -7.14 10.80 5.58
C LEU A 63 -7.82 11.15 6.91
N ASN A 64 -9.15 11.11 6.96
CA ASN A 64 -9.91 11.34 8.20
C ASN A 64 -9.89 10.14 9.17
N TYR A 65 -9.34 9.00 8.76
CA TYR A 65 -9.40 7.72 9.49
C TYR A 65 -8.00 7.12 9.75
N LEU A 66 -6.92 7.89 9.55
CA LEU A 66 -5.53 7.43 9.71
C LEU A 66 -5.29 6.80 11.09
N PHE A 67 -5.91 7.37 12.14
CA PHE A 67 -5.77 6.88 13.50
C PHE A 67 -6.27 5.43 13.69
N ASP A 68 -7.30 5.02 12.94
CA ASP A 68 -7.93 3.69 13.08
C ASP A 68 -6.98 2.57 12.65
N PHE A 69 -6.05 2.87 11.74
CA PHE A 69 -5.03 1.94 11.26
C PHE A 69 -3.92 1.68 12.28
N ASN A 70 -3.79 2.46 13.35
CA ASN A 70 -2.76 2.25 14.38
C ASN A 70 -2.84 0.86 15.04
N ARG A 71 -4.02 0.22 15.04
CA ARG A 71 -4.21 -1.15 15.54
C ARG A 71 -3.41 -2.19 14.74
N LEU A 72 -3.04 -1.88 13.49
CA LEU A 72 -2.22 -2.75 12.66
C LEU A 72 -0.75 -2.77 13.09
N LYS A 73 -0.24 -1.75 13.79
CA LYS A 73 1.18 -1.70 14.21
C LYS A 73 1.63 -2.91 15.03
N ASN A 74 0.73 -3.42 15.88
CA ASN A 74 1.03 -4.43 16.88
C ASN A 74 0.43 -5.80 16.58
N ASN A 75 -0.09 -6.03 15.36
CA ASN A 75 -0.76 -7.27 15.03
C ASN A 75 0.22 -8.40 14.61
N GLY A 76 1.50 -8.06 14.37
CA GLY A 76 2.55 -8.99 13.92
C GLY A 76 2.35 -9.53 12.51
N LYS A 77 1.41 -8.95 11.74
CA LYS A 77 1.07 -9.40 10.40
C LYS A 77 1.90 -8.66 9.37
N GLU A 78 2.07 -9.29 8.22
CA GLU A 78 2.75 -8.66 7.10
C GLU A 78 1.77 -7.76 6.36
N ILE A 79 2.22 -6.54 6.06
CA ILE A 79 1.36 -5.49 5.51
C ILE A 79 1.96 -4.97 4.22
N LEU A 80 1.15 -4.86 3.17
CA LEU A 80 1.47 -4.13 1.95
C LEU A 80 0.49 -2.96 1.78
N GLY A 81 1.00 -1.74 1.75
CA GLY A 81 0.24 -0.54 1.42
C GLY A 81 0.43 -0.12 -0.02
N ILE A 82 -0.66 0.13 -0.74
CA ILE A 82 -0.66 0.52 -2.15
C ILE A 82 -1.28 1.92 -2.29
N CYS A 83 -0.57 2.87 -2.91
CA CYS A 83 -1.03 4.25 -3.10
C CYS A 83 -1.51 4.89 -1.78
N SER A 84 -2.82 5.01 -1.53
CA SER A 84 -3.35 5.43 -0.23
C SER A 84 -2.90 4.54 0.93
N GLY A 85 -2.78 3.23 0.70
CA GLY A 85 -2.23 2.33 1.70
C GLY A 85 -0.78 2.61 2.06
N PHE A 86 0.04 3.09 1.11
CA PHE A 86 1.41 3.54 1.38
C PHE A 86 1.41 4.78 2.27
N GLN A 87 0.55 5.77 1.99
CA GLN A 87 0.40 6.97 2.81
C GLN A 87 -0.09 6.62 4.23
N ILE A 88 -1.06 5.71 4.34
CA ILE A 88 -1.56 5.20 5.63
C ILE A 88 -0.45 4.55 6.43
N ILE A 89 0.35 3.67 5.82
CA ILE A 89 1.47 3.01 6.50
C ILE A 89 2.47 4.04 7.00
N CYS A 90 2.85 5.02 6.17
CA CYS A 90 3.75 6.08 6.62
C CYS A 90 3.17 6.87 7.80
N SER A 91 1.90 7.29 7.70
CA SER A 91 1.22 8.04 8.76
C SER A 91 1.06 7.26 10.06
N MET A 92 0.96 5.92 10.00
CA MET A 92 1.00 5.11 11.21
C MET A 92 2.29 5.43 11.98
N PHE A 93 3.43 5.64 11.35
CA PHE A 93 4.71 5.89 12.04
C PHE A 93 5.08 7.37 12.08
N ASP A 94 4.07 8.24 12.13
CA ASP A 94 4.21 9.70 12.28
C ASP A 94 5.04 10.37 11.16
N GLU A 95 5.20 9.70 10.01
CA GLU A 95 5.86 10.28 8.84
C GLU A 95 4.92 11.27 8.13
N GLU A 96 5.48 12.38 7.67
CA GLU A 96 4.69 13.48 7.10
C GLU A 96 4.19 13.15 5.68
N ILE A 97 2.87 13.24 5.50
CA ILE A 97 2.23 13.21 4.17
C ILE A 97 2.30 14.62 3.58
N ILE A 98 2.88 14.74 2.38
CA ILE A 98 3.04 16.00 1.66
C ILE A 98 2.24 16.01 0.37
N VAL A 99 1.88 17.20 -0.11
CA VAL A 99 1.26 17.39 -1.43
C VAL A 99 2.35 17.28 -2.49
N GLN A 100 2.33 16.21 -3.27
CA GLN A 100 3.29 15.95 -4.33
C GLN A 100 2.66 15.00 -5.34
N GLU A 101 2.25 15.55 -6.50
CA GLU A 101 1.51 14.82 -7.52
C GLU A 101 2.43 14.05 -8.49
N GLU A 102 2.09 12.79 -8.74
CA GLU A 102 2.59 12.01 -9.89
C GLU A 102 1.45 11.21 -10.54
N ILE A 103 1.26 11.42 -11.84
CA ILE A 103 0.22 10.77 -12.65
C ILE A 103 0.84 10.18 -13.91
N GLY A 104 0.53 8.92 -14.18
CA GLY A 104 0.95 8.19 -15.39
C GLY A 104 2.10 7.22 -15.16
N MET A 105 2.79 6.86 -16.25
CA MET A 105 3.92 5.93 -16.22
C MET A 105 5.19 6.67 -15.81
N ILE A 106 5.74 6.31 -14.64
CA ILE A 106 6.92 6.96 -14.04
C ILE A 106 8.07 5.96 -13.98
N ASN A 107 9.29 6.44 -14.26
CA ASN A 107 10.50 5.63 -14.08
C ASN A 107 10.86 5.56 -12.59
N VAL A 108 11.08 4.34 -12.11
CA VAL A 108 11.40 4.04 -10.72
C VAL A 108 12.72 3.29 -10.67
N GLU A 109 13.61 3.70 -9.77
CA GLU A 109 14.92 3.09 -9.53
C GLU A 109 14.99 2.50 -8.13
N THR A 110 15.28 1.20 -8.03
CA THR A 110 15.53 0.54 -6.73
C THR A 110 16.83 1.04 -6.11
N GLN A 111 16.77 1.50 -4.87
CA GLN A 111 17.91 2.03 -4.11
C GLN A 111 18.64 0.92 -3.35
N ILE A 112 17.90 -0.06 -2.82
CA ILE A 112 18.45 -1.21 -2.11
C ILE A 112 17.79 -2.51 -2.56
N LYS A 113 18.53 -3.61 -2.48
CA LYS A 113 18.02 -4.95 -2.78
C LYS A 113 16.88 -5.28 -1.81
N ASN A 114 15.75 -5.70 -2.35
CA ASN A 114 14.54 -6.02 -1.61
C ASN A 114 13.79 -7.17 -2.32
N PRO A 115 12.85 -7.86 -1.64
CA PRO A 115 12.14 -9.00 -2.22
C PRO A 115 11.03 -8.60 -3.21
N LEU A 116 10.61 -7.35 -3.25
CA LEU A 116 9.45 -6.92 -4.03
C LEU A 116 9.78 -6.58 -5.48
N ALA A 117 10.90 -5.88 -5.72
CA ALA A 117 11.32 -5.44 -7.04
C ALA A 117 12.85 -5.28 -7.13
N SER A 118 13.38 -5.26 -8.36
CA SER A 118 14.81 -5.07 -8.62
C SER A 118 15.06 -4.26 -9.88
N GLY A 119 16.07 -3.38 -9.85
CA GLY A 119 16.53 -2.62 -11.00
C GLY A 119 15.62 -1.43 -11.33
N ASN A 120 15.69 -0.99 -12.59
CA ASN A 120 14.88 0.14 -13.07
C ASN A 120 13.64 -0.39 -13.77
N PHE A 121 12.48 0.18 -13.45
CA PHE A 121 11.20 -0.22 -14.03
C PHE A 121 10.27 0.98 -14.19
N GLN A 122 9.17 0.77 -14.93
CA GLN A 122 8.11 1.76 -15.02
C GLN A 122 6.93 1.35 -14.13
N ALA A 123 6.43 2.30 -13.37
CA ALA A 123 5.31 2.13 -12.45
C ALA A 123 4.16 3.09 -12.80
N TYR A 124 2.92 2.63 -12.66
CA TYR A 124 1.74 3.46 -12.89
C TYR A 124 1.36 4.22 -11.61
N ASN A 125 1.63 5.53 -11.58
CA ASN A 125 1.31 6.41 -10.46
C ASN A 125 -0.02 7.14 -10.73
N MET A 126 -0.81 7.33 -9.68
CA MET A 126 -2.02 8.14 -9.71
C MET A 126 -2.35 8.66 -8.31
N HIS A 127 -1.55 9.61 -7.82
CA HIS A 127 -1.73 10.18 -6.49
C HIS A 127 -1.42 11.68 -6.47
N ASN A 128 -2.05 12.37 -5.51
CA ASN A 128 -1.80 13.78 -5.20
C ASN A 128 -0.85 13.98 -4.01
N PHE A 129 -0.55 12.90 -3.29
CA PHE A 129 0.17 12.91 -2.03
C PHE A 129 1.31 11.91 -2.05
N SER A 130 2.44 12.32 -1.49
CA SER A 130 3.59 11.48 -1.20
C SER A 130 3.91 11.58 0.28
N VAL A 131 5.04 11.02 0.68
CA VAL A 131 5.74 11.38 1.91
C VAL A 131 7.06 12.06 1.59
N ASP A 132 7.54 12.84 2.55
CA ASP A 132 8.85 13.49 2.49
C ASP A 132 9.97 12.52 2.94
N GLU A 133 11.04 13.03 3.55
CA GLU A 133 12.04 12.19 4.20
C GLU A 133 11.42 11.32 5.30
N VAL A 134 11.75 10.04 5.28
CA VAL A 134 11.24 9.05 6.24
C VAL A 134 12.34 8.55 7.17
N THR A 135 12.01 8.39 8.45
CA THR A 135 12.98 7.94 9.48
C THR A 135 12.72 6.54 10.00
N SER A 136 11.47 6.08 10.00
CA SER A 136 11.02 4.75 10.43
C SER A 136 11.17 3.70 9.33
N PHE A 137 11.46 4.13 8.10
CA PHE A 137 11.48 3.28 6.92
C PHE A 137 12.84 3.26 6.21
N ASN A 138 13.15 2.13 5.58
CA ASN A 138 14.16 2.07 4.54
C ASN A 138 13.50 2.43 3.20
N VAL A 139 14.13 3.33 2.43
CA VAL A 139 13.67 3.66 1.09
C VAL A 139 14.17 2.60 0.10
N LEU A 140 13.25 1.81 -0.44
CA LEU A 140 13.55 0.72 -1.36
C LEU A 140 13.68 1.18 -2.80
N ALA A 141 12.89 2.18 -3.21
CA ALA A 141 12.91 2.74 -4.55
C ALA A 141 12.42 4.19 -4.58
N LYS A 142 12.87 4.96 -5.57
CA LYS A 142 12.52 6.37 -5.78
C LYS A 142 12.22 6.64 -7.26
N SER A 143 11.40 7.66 -7.53
CA SER A 143 11.38 8.37 -8.81
C SER A 143 12.30 9.59 -8.74
N GLU A 144 12.32 10.43 -9.78
CA GLU A 144 12.97 11.74 -9.71
C GLU A 144 12.35 12.67 -8.65
N LYS A 145 11.08 12.45 -8.28
CA LYS A 145 10.30 13.36 -7.45
C LYS A 145 9.94 12.81 -6.07
N THR A 146 9.70 11.51 -5.94
CA THR A 146 9.09 10.95 -4.73
C THR A 146 9.73 9.64 -4.29
N ILE A 147 9.48 9.29 -3.04
CA ILE A 147 9.69 7.92 -2.54
C ILE A 147 8.61 7.02 -3.15
N GLN A 148 9.04 5.95 -3.82
CA GLN A 148 8.15 5.06 -4.55
C GLN A 148 7.91 3.74 -3.82
N MET A 149 8.87 3.27 -3.02
CA MET A 149 8.76 2.04 -2.26
C MET A 149 9.49 2.13 -0.92
N ILE A 150 8.91 1.57 0.13
CA ILE A 150 9.45 1.53 1.49
C ILE A 150 9.32 0.15 2.13
N SER A 151 10.18 -0.12 3.12
CA SER A 151 9.99 -1.17 4.12
C SER A 151 10.21 -0.61 5.52
N HIS A 152 9.36 -0.95 6.48
CA HIS A 152 9.58 -0.56 7.87
C HIS A 152 10.85 -1.21 8.44
N LYS A 153 11.55 -0.52 9.34
CA LYS A 153 12.83 -1.00 9.88
C LYS A 153 12.69 -2.14 10.90
N GLU A 154 11.56 -2.21 11.60
CA GLU A 154 11.35 -3.14 12.73
C GLU A 154 10.20 -4.14 12.54
N ILE A 155 9.29 -3.90 11.58
CA ILE A 155 8.12 -4.75 11.35
C ILE A 155 8.02 -5.09 9.87
N ASN A 156 7.28 -6.16 9.55
CA ASN A 156 7.09 -6.62 8.18
C ASN A 156 6.03 -5.79 7.43
N ALA A 157 6.25 -4.49 7.31
CA ALA A 157 5.39 -3.59 6.56
C ALA A 157 6.13 -3.02 5.35
N PHE A 158 5.47 -3.07 4.20
CA PHE A 158 5.94 -2.53 2.94
C PHE A 158 4.91 -1.55 2.40
N GLY A 159 5.39 -0.58 1.63
CA GLY A 159 4.51 0.37 0.96
C GLY A 159 5.02 0.68 -0.44
N VAL A 160 4.10 0.84 -1.38
CA VAL A 160 4.36 1.32 -2.75
C VAL A 160 3.42 2.47 -3.06
N SER A 161 3.95 3.60 -3.55
CA SER A 161 3.14 4.80 -3.84
C SER A 161 2.31 4.67 -5.13
N PHE A 162 2.65 3.70 -5.97
CA PHE A 162 2.03 3.44 -7.26
C PHE A 162 1.08 2.23 -7.21
N HIS A 163 0.42 1.93 -8.32
CA HIS A 163 -0.56 0.85 -8.45
C HIS A 163 0.05 -0.40 -9.12
N PRO A 164 0.67 -1.33 -8.36
CA PRO A 164 1.24 -2.55 -8.93
C PRO A 164 0.19 -3.41 -9.64
N GLU A 165 -1.08 -3.33 -9.25
CA GLU A 165 -2.18 -4.04 -9.88
C GLU A 165 -2.40 -3.67 -11.36
N VAL A 166 -1.95 -2.47 -11.77
CA VAL A 166 -2.05 -1.98 -13.15
C VAL A 166 -0.86 -2.42 -14.01
N ARG A 167 0.37 -2.39 -13.46
CA ARG A 167 1.58 -2.59 -14.27
C ARG A 167 2.61 -3.59 -13.72
N ASN A 168 2.68 -3.76 -12.41
CA ASN A 168 3.75 -4.48 -11.70
C ASN A 168 3.17 -5.53 -10.75
N GLN A 169 2.28 -6.38 -11.26
CA GLN A 169 1.53 -7.35 -10.44
C GLN A 169 2.46 -8.31 -9.69
N GLU A 170 3.68 -8.51 -10.21
CA GLU A 170 4.74 -9.28 -9.58
C GLU A 170 5.07 -8.79 -8.16
N ILE A 171 4.93 -7.49 -7.86
CA ILE A 171 5.16 -6.93 -6.53
C ILE A 171 4.18 -7.51 -5.51
N VAL A 172 2.91 -7.64 -5.89
CA VAL A 172 1.89 -8.26 -5.04
C VAL A 172 2.21 -9.73 -4.87
N THR A 173 2.54 -10.47 -5.94
CA THR A 173 2.88 -11.89 -5.80
C THR A 173 4.16 -12.13 -4.99
N ASN A 174 5.15 -11.26 -5.10
CA ASN A 174 6.38 -11.34 -4.33
C ASN A 174 6.12 -11.09 -2.85
N PHE A 175 5.29 -10.11 -2.51
CA PHE A 175 4.84 -9.88 -1.13
C PHE A 175 4.15 -11.11 -0.52
N LEU A 176 3.37 -11.85 -1.30
CA LEU A 176 2.71 -13.08 -0.85
C LEU A 176 3.68 -14.24 -0.55
N LEU A 177 4.93 -14.18 -1.04
CA LEU A 177 5.96 -15.21 -0.87
C LEU A 177 6.94 -14.92 0.28
N ILE A 178 6.90 -13.71 0.84
CA ILE A 178 7.63 -13.35 2.07
C ILE A 178 7.06 -14.17 3.23
#